data_AF-A0A3D0ZYH5-F1
#
_entry.id   AF-A0A3D0ZYH5-F1
#
_cell.length_a   1.000
_cell.length_b   1.000
_cell.length_c   1.000
_cell.angle_alpha   90.00
_cell.angle_beta   90.00
_cell.angle_gamma   90.00
#
_symmetry.space_group_name_H-M   'P 1'
#
loop_
_entity.id
_entity.type
_entity.pdbx_description
1 polymer ?
#
loop_
_entity_poly.entity_id
_entity_poly.type
_entity_poly.pdbx_seq_one_letter_code
_entity_poly.pdbx_strand_id
1 'polypeptide(L)'
;MANLAFAGEKATQQEVKKALMMVLADNWPNAFTVDFHSDGGGSILRAIVECEDTDEHLDKEFTDKLPLKFMGWRLVILKVPIGHVKVFYSS
;
A
#
# COMPACT_ATOMS: atom_id res chain seq x y z
N MET A 1 20.23 2.79 11.85
CA MET A 1 18.79 2.90 12.18
C MET A 1 18.18 1.53 12.00
N ALA A 2 17.96 0.80 13.08
CA ALA A 2 17.52 -0.60 13.04
C ALA A 2 16.30 -0.80 13.95
N ASN A 3 15.40 -1.69 13.52
CA ASN A 3 14.38 -2.39 14.30
C ASN A 3 13.01 -1.72 14.53
N LEU A 4 12.35 -1.28 13.47
CA LEU A 4 10.86 -1.27 13.42
C LEU A 4 10.29 -2.39 12.53
N ALA A 5 11.14 -3.18 11.89
CA ALA A 5 10.72 -4.09 10.83
C ALA A 5 10.30 -5.51 11.30
N PHE A 6 10.55 -5.92 12.54
CA PHE A 6 10.44 -7.36 12.90
C PHE A 6 9.89 -7.73 14.30
N ALA A 7 9.22 -6.86 15.06
CA ALA A 7 8.66 -7.27 16.36
C ALA A 7 7.26 -6.70 16.66
N GLY A 8 6.28 -7.59 16.81
CA GLY A 8 5.38 -7.55 17.96
C GLY A 8 3.89 -7.41 17.67
N GLU A 9 3.45 -6.24 17.20
CA GLU A 9 2.03 -5.89 17.23
C GLU A 9 1.62 -5.13 15.98
N LYS A 10 0.41 -5.42 15.47
CA LYS A 10 -0.17 -4.67 14.36
C LYS A 10 -0.53 -3.28 14.88
N ALA A 11 -0.01 -2.23 14.25
CA ALA A 11 -0.52 -0.88 14.48
C ALA A 11 -2.03 -0.83 14.17
N THR A 12 -2.74 0.16 14.71
CA THR A 12 -4.17 0.29 14.41
C THR A 12 -4.38 0.55 12.91
N GLN A 13 -5.55 0.15 12.38
CA GLN A 13 -5.86 0.35 10.96
C GLN A 13 -5.76 1.83 10.54
N GLN A 14 -6.15 2.75 11.42
CA GLN A 14 -6.09 4.18 11.15
C GLN A 14 -4.65 4.70 11.07
N GLU A 15 -3.78 4.29 12.00
CA GLU A 15 -2.37 4.70 12.03
C GLU A 15 -1.63 4.21 10.80
N VAL A 16 -1.76 2.90 10.50
CA VAL A 16 -1.04 2.31 9.37
C VAL A 16 -1.55 2.83 8.04
N LYS A 17 -2.86 3.06 7.90
CA LYS A 17 -3.44 3.66 6.69
C LYS A 17 -2.90 5.06 6.48
N LYS A 18 -2.88 5.90 7.51
CA LYS A 18 -2.35 7.27 7.44
C LYS A 18 -0.86 7.27 7.05
N ALA A 19 -0.06 6.43 7.70
CA ALA A 19 1.37 6.35 7.43
C ALA A 19 1.65 5.87 5.99
N LEU A 20 0.93 4.86 5.50
CA LEU A 20 1.10 4.38 4.13
C LEU A 20 0.62 5.39 3.10
N MET A 21 -0.48 6.10 3.33
CA MET A 21 -0.94 7.17 2.43
C MET A 21 0.10 8.30 2.30
N MET A 22 0.81 8.65 3.39
CA MET A 22 1.90 9.62 3.33
C MET A 22 3.08 9.12 2.47
N VAL A 23 3.50 7.87 2.67
CA VAL A 23 4.57 7.26 1.87
C VAL A 23 4.20 7.24 0.38
N LEU A 24 2.94 6.90 0.05
CA LEU A 24 2.47 6.91 -1.33
C LEU A 24 2.39 8.34 -1.90
N ALA A 25 1.94 9.33 -1.12
CA ALA A 25 1.88 10.73 -1.56
C ALA A 25 3.26 11.29 -1.94
N ASP A 26 4.30 10.89 -1.21
CA ASP A 26 5.67 11.37 -1.45
C ASP A 26 6.37 10.65 -2.61
N ASN A 27 5.88 9.48 -3.03
CA ASN A 27 6.63 8.57 -3.91
C ASN A 27 5.86 8.03 -5.12
N TRP A 28 4.54 8.26 -5.22
CA TRP A 28 3.73 7.80 -6.33
C TRP A 28 3.08 8.99 -7.06
N PRO A 29 3.32 9.16 -8.37
CA PRO A 29 2.87 10.35 -9.09
C PRO A 29 1.37 10.34 -9.44
N ASN A 30 0.77 9.15 -9.54
CA ASN A 30 -0.62 8.99 -9.97
C ASN A 30 -1.58 8.83 -8.77
N ALA A 31 -2.88 8.69 -9.04
CA ALA A 31 -3.84 8.43 -7.98
C ALA A 31 -3.58 7.08 -7.29
N PHE A 32 -3.86 7.05 -6.00
CA PHE A 32 -3.72 5.85 -5.18
C PHE A 32 -4.73 5.88 -4.02
N THR A 33 -4.92 4.73 -3.40
CA THR A 33 -5.65 4.63 -2.14
C THR A 33 -5.12 3.47 -1.30
N VAL A 34 -5.54 3.43 -0.05
CA VAL A 34 -5.16 2.39 0.92
C VAL A 34 -6.41 1.84 1.58
N ASP A 35 -6.53 0.52 1.58
CA ASP A 35 -7.61 -0.18 2.26
C ASP A 35 -7.14 -1.44 2.98
N PHE A 36 -8.09 -2.10 3.63
CA PHE A 36 -7.90 -3.40 4.23
C PHE A 36 -8.81 -4.40 3.52
N HIS A 37 -8.26 -5.57 3.26
CA HIS A 37 -9.00 -6.67 2.65
C HIS A 37 -8.76 -7.95 3.41
N SER A 38 -9.75 -8.84 3.45
CA SER A 38 -9.59 -10.17 4.05
C SER A 38 -9.32 -11.18 2.94
N ASP A 39 -8.21 -11.91 3.01
CA ASP A 39 -7.86 -12.98 2.06
C ASP A 39 -8.34 -14.37 2.51
N GLY A 40 -9.23 -14.42 3.53
CA GLY A 40 -9.68 -15.66 4.16
C GLY A 40 -8.71 -16.23 5.21
N GLY A 41 -7.42 -15.85 5.16
CA GLY A 41 -6.41 -16.18 6.17
C GLY A 41 -6.14 -15.04 7.16
N GLY A 42 -6.61 -13.83 6.86
CA GLY A 42 -6.59 -12.67 7.74
C GLY A 42 -6.72 -11.36 6.98
N SER A 43 -6.71 -10.24 7.71
CA SER A 43 -6.72 -8.92 7.09
C SER A 43 -5.33 -8.50 6.60
N ILE A 44 -5.25 -8.18 5.31
CA ILE A 44 -4.10 -7.60 4.62
C ILE A 44 -4.30 -6.09 4.44
N LEU A 45 -3.19 -5.35 4.40
CA LEU A 45 -3.16 -3.95 4.02
C LEU A 45 -2.87 -3.88 2.52
N ARG A 46 -3.68 -3.14 1.75
CA ARG A 46 -3.45 -2.97 0.31
C ARG A 46 -3.12 -1.52 -0.01
N ALA A 47 -2.06 -1.34 -0.79
CA ALA A 47 -1.81 -0.11 -1.55
C ALA A 47 -2.35 -0.31 -2.95
N ILE A 48 -3.39 0.42 -3.33
CA ILE A 48 -3.95 0.39 -4.68
C ILE A 48 -3.38 1.60 -5.40
N VAL A 49 -2.60 1.38 -6.45
CA VAL A 49 -1.87 2.43 -7.19
C VAL A 49 -2.25 2.40 -8.66
N GLU A 50 -2.57 3.56 -9.22
CA GLU A 50 -2.87 3.67 -10.65
C GLU A 50 -1.58 3.69 -11.48
N CYS A 51 -1.51 2.80 -12.47
CA CYS A 51 -0.41 2.67 -13.43
C CYS A 51 -0.93 2.91 -14.85
N GLU A 52 -0.08 3.43 -15.73
CA GLU A 52 -0.36 3.48 -17.18
C GLU A 52 -0.39 2.07 -17.78
N ASP A 53 0.60 1.24 -17.45
CA ASP A 53 0.64 -0.18 -17.76
C ASP A 53 0.63 -1.01 -16.47
N THR A 54 -0.38 -1.87 -16.32
CA THR A 54 -0.52 -2.73 -15.14
C THR A 54 0.32 -3.99 -15.21
N ASP A 55 0.91 -4.34 -16.34
CA ASP A 55 1.78 -5.51 -16.50
C ASP A 55 3.24 -5.17 -16.19
N GLU A 56 3.64 -3.91 -16.39
CA GLU A 56 5.00 -3.43 -16.09
C GLU A 56 5.38 -3.54 -14.60
N HIS A 57 6.64 -3.87 -14.34
CA HIS A 57 7.16 -3.91 -12.98
C HIS A 57 7.24 -2.50 -12.39
N LEU A 58 6.93 -2.38 -11.10
CA LEU A 58 7.10 -1.13 -10.37
C LEU A 58 8.59 -0.80 -10.23
N ASP A 59 8.90 0.49 -10.24
CA ASP A 59 10.26 0.97 -10.05
C ASP A 59 10.86 0.46 -8.74
N LYS A 60 12.11 0.02 -8.81
CA LYS A 60 12.80 -0.57 -7.66
C LYS A 60 12.87 0.41 -6.48
N GLU A 61 13.18 1.68 -6.77
CA GLU A 61 13.25 2.73 -5.76
C GLU A 61 11.93 2.91 -5.00
N PHE A 62 10.80 2.76 -5.70
CA PHE A 62 9.48 2.80 -5.07
C PHE A 62 9.25 1.57 -4.19
N THR A 63 9.55 0.37 -4.72
CA THR A 63 9.34 -0.88 -3.98
C THR A 63 10.23 -1.02 -2.75
N ASP A 64 11.45 -0.47 -2.77
CA ASP A 64 12.37 -0.49 -1.62
C ASP A 64 11.84 0.35 -0.44
N LYS A 65 10.96 1.33 -0.69
CA LYS A 65 10.26 2.14 0.33
C LYS A 65 9.04 1.44 0.92
N LEU A 66 8.56 0.36 0.30
CA LEU A 66 7.35 -0.38 0.66
C LEU A 66 7.68 -1.82 1.04
N PRO A 67 8.09 -2.08 2.31
CA PRO A 67 8.43 -3.42 2.76
C PRO A 67 7.23 -4.36 2.73
N LEU A 68 7.50 -5.67 2.57
CA LEU A 68 6.48 -6.75 2.58
C LEU A 68 5.59 -6.74 3.85
N LYS A 69 6.14 -6.24 4.96
CA LYS A 69 5.40 -5.93 6.18
C LYS A 69 5.53 -4.46 6.51
N PHE A 70 4.41 -3.77 6.66
CA PHE A 70 4.36 -2.36 7.01
C PHE A 70 3.61 -2.19 8.34
N MET A 71 4.32 -1.75 9.39
CA MET A 71 3.80 -1.61 10.76
C MET A 71 3.06 -2.86 11.28
N GLY A 72 3.62 -4.05 11.01
CA GLY A 72 3.05 -5.33 11.42
C GLY A 72 1.99 -5.91 10.48
N TRP A 73 1.55 -5.17 9.46
CA TRP A 73 0.58 -5.63 8.46
C TRP A 73 1.27 -6.21 7.23
N ARG A 74 0.72 -7.31 6.68
CA ARG A 74 1.14 -7.80 5.36
C ARG A 74 0.67 -6.80 4.32
N LEU A 75 1.62 -6.20 3.60
CA LEU A 75 1.35 -5.23 2.55
C LEU A 75 1.26 -5.94 1.20
N VAL A 76 0.22 -5.63 0.43
CA VAL A 76 0.08 -6.02 -0.97
C VAL A 76 -0.07 -4.75 -1.81
N ILE A 77 0.69 -4.66 -2.89
CA ILE A 77 0.54 -3.57 -3.85
C ILE A 77 -0.30 -4.10 -5.02
N LEU A 78 -1.43 -3.44 -5.28
CA LEU A 78 -2.33 -3.74 -6.39
C LEU A 78 -2.19 -2.64 -7.43
N LYS A 79 -1.66 -3.00 -8.60
CA LYS A 79 -1.63 -2.14 -9.79
C LYS A 79 -3.02 -2.13 -10.43
N VAL A 80 -3.55 -0.95 -10.71
CA VAL A 80 -4.84 -0.78 -11.42
C VAL A 80 -4.69 0.26 -12.54
N PRO A 81 -5.55 0.25 -13.57
CA PRO A 81 -5.50 1.26 -14.62
C PRO A 81 -5.85 2.67 -14.12
N ILE A 82 -5.37 3.69 -14.84
CA ILE A 82 -5.72 5.10 -14.59
C ILE A 82 -7.25 5.31 -14.55
N GLY A 83 -7.73 6.03 -13.54
CA GLY A 83 -9.14 6.32 -13.28
C GLY A 83 -9.88 5.30 -12.40
N HIS A 84 -9.29 4.13 -12.14
CA HIS A 84 -9.91 3.09 -11.32
C HIS A 84 -10.18 3.54 -9.88
N VAL A 85 -9.23 4.25 -9.25
CA VAL A 85 -9.38 4.72 -7.87
C VAL A 85 -10.56 5.67 -7.74
N LYS A 86 -10.72 6.57 -8.71
CA LYS A 86 -11.86 7.50 -8.75
C LYS A 86 -13.20 6.77 -8.95
N VAL A 87 -13.26 5.70 -9.74
CA VAL A 87 -14.54 5.01 -9.98
C VAL A 87 -14.97 4.18 -8.79
N PHE A 88 -14.03 3.50 -8.12
CA PHE A 88 -14.36 2.46 -7.14
C PHE A 88 -14.07 2.83 -5.68
N TYR A 89 -13.32 3.91 -5.43
CA TYR A 89 -12.83 4.25 -4.08
C TYR A 89 -13.06 5.70 -3.65
N SER A 90 -13.53 6.59 -4.53
CA SER A 90 -14.01 7.91 -4.10
C SER A 90 -15.51 7.83 -3.76
N SER A 91 -15.80 7.47 -2.51
CA SER A 91 -17.13 7.54 -1.90
C SER A 91 -17.27 8.81 -1.06
#